data_AF-A0A7C1EPN9-F1
#
_entry.id   AF-A0A7C1EPN9-F1
#
_cell.length_a   1.000
_cell.length_b   1.000
_cell.length_c   1.000
_cell.angle_alpha   90.00
_cell.angle_beta   90.00
_cell.angle_gamma   90.00
#
_symmetry.space_group_name_H-M   'P 1'
#
loop_
_entity.id
_entity.type
_entity.pdbx_description
1 polymer ?
#
loop_
_entity_poly.entity_id
_entity_poly.type
_entity_poly.pdbx_seq_one_letter_code
_entity_poly.pdbx_strand_id
1 'polypeptide(L)'
;MSLWKWIRWGIVLGCVCGPSRVQAASPAGTESQRAQTDVYSGTLDYHSHPYADYPVFIESGSTVELKVDCGTPNTLDPVVQLIHPNGEYIAADDDSGDGPCAGSFRGSRLVFTASDGGTYTVRVTSFWYATGEENPAAYGPYTLTVNGDYHTFPGCDQLPMPASTVGGRMLSDMAVSWMPGQLVDPPVVLTAGTAVKVLGLDETRTYYQIAFACDFLWVPIGSVGPNMDPVWNGAPLPTEIIPSGK
;
A
#
# COMPACT_ATOMS: atom_id res chain seq x y z
N MET A 1 -69.70 -62.73 13.26
CA MET A 1 -69.74 -62.66 11.78
C MET A 1 -69.65 -61.19 11.38
N SER A 2 -68.93 -60.92 10.29
CA SER A 2 -68.71 -59.63 9.61
C SER A 2 -67.63 -58.71 10.24
N LEU A 3 -66.35 -58.74 9.83
CA LEU A 3 -65.67 -58.32 8.58
C LEU A 3 -65.56 -56.79 8.40
N TRP A 4 -64.30 -56.37 8.15
CA TRP A 4 -63.79 -55.16 7.44
C TRP A 4 -63.09 -54.13 8.35
N LYS A 5 -61.89 -53.60 8.06
CA LYS A 5 -60.92 -53.81 6.99
C LYS A 5 -59.55 -53.20 7.42
N TRP A 6 -58.43 -53.87 7.10
CA TRP A 6 -57.18 -53.38 6.46
C TRP A 6 -56.22 -52.44 7.26
N ILE A 7 -54.98 -52.88 7.56
CA ILE A 7 -53.67 -52.52 6.91
C ILE A 7 -53.24 -51.07 7.24
N ARG A 8 -52.02 -50.73 7.70
CA ARG A 8 -50.75 -51.42 8.02
C ARG A 8 -49.85 -50.40 8.77
N TRP A 9 -48.97 -50.93 9.64
CA TRP A 9 -47.53 -50.63 9.83
C TRP A 9 -47.15 -49.17 10.12
N GLY A 10 -46.47 -48.82 11.21
CA GLY A 10 -45.37 -49.52 11.87
C GLY A 10 -44.28 -48.46 12.06
N ILE A 11 -44.32 -47.74 13.18
CA ILE A 11 -43.35 -46.69 13.51
C ILE A 11 -42.10 -47.37 14.06
N VAL A 12 -41.01 -47.33 13.30
CA VAL A 12 -39.66 -47.58 13.82
C VAL A 12 -39.09 -46.24 14.28
N LEU A 13 -38.79 -46.13 15.57
CA LEU A 13 -38.02 -45.03 16.14
C LEU A 13 -36.60 -45.04 15.55
N GLY A 14 -36.29 -44.05 14.71
CA GLY A 14 -34.94 -43.72 14.28
C GLY A 14 -34.49 -42.42 14.96
N CYS A 15 -33.48 -42.50 15.81
CA CYS A 15 -32.77 -41.35 16.34
C CYS A 15 -31.96 -40.74 15.17
N VAL A 16 -32.38 -39.61 14.63
CA VAL A 16 -31.65 -38.91 13.57
C VAL A 16 -30.77 -37.85 14.24
N CYS A 17 -29.48 -38.17 14.40
CA CYS A 17 -28.44 -37.16 14.45
C CYS A 17 -28.51 -36.37 13.12
N GLY A 18 -28.98 -35.12 13.19
CA GLY A 18 -28.95 -34.22 12.04
C GLY A 18 -27.50 -34.03 11.56
N PRO A 19 -27.30 -33.76 10.26
CA PRO A 19 -25.95 -33.57 9.74
C PRO A 19 -25.31 -32.35 10.41
N SER A 20 -24.21 -32.60 11.13
CA SER A 20 -23.25 -31.56 11.46
C SER A 20 -22.85 -30.86 10.17
N ARG A 21 -23.10 -29.56 10.06
CA ARG A 21 -22.43 -28.74 9.06
C ARG A 21 -20.94 -28.86 9.35
N VAL A 22 -20.24 -29.63 8.54
CA VAL A 22 -18.81 -29.41 8.35
C VAL A 22 -18.72 -28.04 7.73
N GLN A 23 -18.39 -27.03 8.54
CA GLN A 23 -17.88 -25.78 8.01
C GLN A 23 -16.57 -26.18 7.33
N ALA A 24 -16.61 -26.36 6.01
CA ALA A 24 -15.39 -26.40 5.23
C ALA A 24 -14.64 -25.12 5.60
N ALA A 25 -13.38 -25.28 6.02
CA ALA A 25 -12.47 -24.15 6.10
C ALA A 25 -12.56 -23.41 4.77
N SER A 26 -12.91 -22.13 4.80
CA SER A 26 -12.79 -21.28 3.63
C SER A 26 -11.36 -21.48 3.10
N PRO A 27 -11.16 -21.75 1.80
CA PRO A 27 -9.84 -21.57 1.24
C PRO A 27 -9.41 -20.13 1.56
N ALA A 28 -8.13 -19.93 1.89
CA ALA A 28 -7.52 -18.62 2.01
C ALA A 28 -7.89 -17.84 0.75
N GLY A 29 -8.90 -16.98 0.89
CA GLY A 29 -9.49 -16.23 -0.20
C GLY A 29 -8.59 -15.05 -0.43
N THR A 30 -8.09 -14.95 -1.66
CA THR A 30 -7.68 -13.73 -2.33
C THR A 30 -8.44 -12.53 -1.76
N GLU A 31 -7.75 -11.64 -1.03
CA GLU A 31 -8.28 -10.31 -0.79
C GLU A 31 -8.40 -9.67 -2.18
N SER A 32 -9.63 -9.66 -2.69
CA SER A 32 -9.95 -8.94 -3.91
C SER A 32 -9.53 -7.49 -3.70
N GLN A 33 -8.59 -7.04 -4.52
CA GLN A 33 -8.32 -5.63 -4.82
C GLN A 33 -9.64 -4.85 -4.80
N ARG A 34 -9.69 -3.82 -3.97
CA ARG A 34 -10.86 -2.98 -3.85
C ARG A 34 -10.44 -1.58 -4.22
N ALA A 35 -10.95 -1.12 -5.36
CA ALA A 35 -10.94 0.30 -5.68
C ALA A 35 -11.46 1.06 -4.46
N GLN A 36 -10.61 1.91 -3.91
CA GLN A 36 -10.89 2.70 -2.72
C GLN A 36 -10.75 4.17 -3.03
N THR A 37 -11.26 5.00 -2.12
CA THR A 37 -11.16 6.45 -2.22
C THR A 37 -10.78 7.00 -0.86
N ASP A 38 -9.61 7.63 -0.78
CA ASP A 38 -9.15 8.36 0.39
C ASP A 38 -9.11 9.85 0.10
N VAL A 39 -9.45 10.64 1.13
CA VAL A 39 -9.47 12.09 1.05
C VAL A 39 -8.60 12.64 2.17
N TYR A 40 -7.61 13.41 1.78
CA TYR A 40 -6.69 14.11 2.68
C TYR A 40 -6.94 15.60 2.60
N SER A 41 -6.82 16.29 3.73
CA SER A 41 -6.81 17.76 3.74
C SER A 41 -5.51 18.24 4.34
N GLY A 42 -5.00 19.36 3.81
CA GLY A 42 -3.77 19.97 4.29
C GLY A 42 -3.74 21.47 3.99
N THR A 43 -2.68 22.13 4.44
CA THR A 43 -2.40 23.53 4.13
C THR A 43 -0.93 23.63 3.74
N LEU A 44 -0.66 24.20 2.57
CA LEU A 44 0.70 24.52 2.15
C LEU A 44 1.10 25.91 2.69
N ASP A 45 2.38 26.08 2.96
CA ASP A 45 2.98 27.33 3.42
C ASP A 45 4.33 27.55 2.74
N TYR A 46 4.57 28.76 2.23
CA TYR A 46 5.77 29.08 1.45
C TYR A 46 7.08 28.74 2.16
N HIS A 47 7.16 28.96 3.47
CA HIS A 47 8.41 28.85 4.22
C HIS A 47 8.60 27.49 4.87
N SER A 48 7.53 26.90 5.40
CA SER A 48 7.60 25.72 6.27
C SER A 48 7.13 24.44 5.59
N HIS A 49 6.15 24.53 4.67
CA HIS A 49 5.52 23.38 4.04
C HIS A 49 5.16 23.69 2.58
N PRO A 50 6.16 23.93 1.71
CA PRO A 50 5.90 24.31 0.33
C PRO A 50 5.28 23.17 -0.50
N TYR A 51 5.36 21.94 0.00
CA TYR A 51 4.72 20.76 -0.55
C TYR A 51 4.28 19.81 0.58
N ALA A 52 3.44 18.85 0.23
CA ALA A 52 3.06 17.74 1.09
C ALA A 52 3.11 16.42 0.32
N ASP A 53 3.71 15.41 0.94
CA ASP A 53 3.97 14.11 0.33
C ASP A 53 3.09 13.03 0.95
N TYR A 54 2.48 12.23 0.08
CA TYR A 54 1.60 11.12 0.43
C TYR A 54 2.14 9.83 -0.20
N PRO A 55 2.70 8.92 0.60
CA PRO A 55 3.13 7.62 0.08
C PRO A 55 1.90 6.77 -0.26
N VAL A 56 1.89 6.22 -1.46
CA VAL A 56 0.85 5.29 -1.95
C VAL A 56 1.53 4.08 -2.58
N PHE A 57 1.23 2.90 -2.07
CA PHE A 57 1.70 1.68 -2.71
C PHE A 57 0.74 1.30 -3.84
N ILE A 58 1.27 1.28 -5.07
CA ILE A 58 0.51 0.94 -6.28
C ILE A 58 1.11 -0.34 -6.83
N GLU A 59 0.28 -1.36 -7.03
CA GLU A 59 0.70 -2.62 -7.65
C GLU A 59 0.94 -2.45 -9.16
N SER A 60 1.82 -3.27 -9.73
CA SER A 60 2.05 -3.29 -11.18
C SER A 60 0.74 -3.59 -11.92
N GLY A 61 0.40 -2.73 -12.88
CA GLY A 61 -0.83 -2.81 -13.67
C GLY A 61 -2.05 -2.13 -13.04
N SER A 62 -1.98 -1.74 -11.76
CA SER A 62 -3.07 -1.02 -11.09
C SER A 62 -3.11 0.44 -11.54
N THR A 63 -4.32 1.02 -11.49
CA THR A 63 -4.56 2.41 -11.90
C THR A 63 -5.06 3.23 -10.73
N VAL A 64 -4.50 4.42 -10.57
CA VAL A 64 -4.92 5.43 -9.60
C VAL A 64 -5.30 6.73 -10.30
N GLU A 65 -6.23 7.44 -9.69
CA GLU A 65 -6.62 8.81 -10.01
C GLU A 65 -6.32 9.69 -8.80
N LEU A 66 -5.59 10.77 -9.05
CA LEU A 66 -5.17 11.75 -8.06
C LEU A 66 -5.83 13.07 -8.41
N LYS A 67 -6.55 13.67 -7.48
CA LYS A 67 -7.21 14.96 -7.67
C LYS A 67 -6.87 15.91 -6.54
N VAL A 68 -6.53 17.15 -6.87
CA VAL A 68 -6.31 18.21 -5.88
C VAL A 68 -7.31 19.33 -6.08
N ASP A 69 -8.07 19.62 -5.04
CA ASP A 69 -9.00 20.75 -4.97
C ASP A 69 -8.50 21.75 -3.93
N CYS A 70 -8.54 23.04 -4.23
CA CYS A 70 -8.03 24.07 -3.32
C CYS A 70 -9.14 24.87 -2.59
N GLY A 71 -10.41 24.70 -2.96
CA GLY A 71 -11.54 25.40 -2.33
C GLY A 71 -11.58 26.91 -2.63
N THR A 72 -12.62 27.59 -2.16
CA THR A 72 -12.78 29.05 -2.33
C THR A 72 -13.26 29.72 -1.03
N PRO A 73 -12.74 30.91 -0.67
CA PRO A 73 -11.68 31.67 -1.35
C PRO A 73 -10.28 31.12 -1.02
N ASN A 74 -9.41 30.99 -2.03
CA ASN A 74 -8.02 30.54 -1.91
C ASN A 74 -7.18 31.06 -3.09
N THR A 75 -5.87 31.26 -2.93
CA THR A 75 -4.95 31.73 -3.99
C THR A 75 -3.99 30.64 -4.46
N LEU A 76 -4.10 29.43 -3.90
CA LEU A 76 -3.36 28.26 -4.35
C LEU A 76 -3.75 27.91 -5.80
N ASP A 77 -2.74 27.79 -6.66
CA ASP A 77 -2.82 27.14 -7.96
C ASP A 77 -2.13 25.78 -7.80
N PRO A 78 -2.90 24.69 -7.59
CA PRO A 78 -2.36 23.42 -7.16
C PRO A 78 -1.60 22.70 -8.28
N VAL A 79 -0.63 21.88 -7.89
CA VAL A 79 0.00 20.87 -8.75
C VAL A 79 0.01 19.55 -8.00
N VAL A 80 -0.39 18.48 -8.69
CA VAL A 80 -0.14 17.12 -8.24
C VAL A 80 1.02 16.54 -9.03
N GLN A 81 2.03 16.03 -8.34
CA GLN A 81 3.18 15.34 -8.93
C GLN A 81 3.19 13.89 -8.46
N LEU A 82 3.51 12.97 -9.37
CA LEU A 82 3.75 11.57 -9.05
C LEU A 82 5.25 11.28 -9.17
N ILE A 83 5.83 10.83 -8.07
CA ILE A 83 7.25 10.50 -7.96
C ILE A 83 7.36 8.99 -7.73
N HIS A 84 8.18 8.33 -8.53
CA HIS A 84 8.41 6.90 -8.47
C HIS A 84 9.26 6.51 -7.25
N PRO A 85 9.20 5.25 -6.75
CA PRO A 85 10.00 4.80 -5.62
C PRO A 85 11.53 5.04 -5.72
N ASN A 86 12.08 5.16 -6.94
CA ASN A 86 13.48 5.49 -7.18
C ASN A 86 13.78 7.01 -7.11
N GLY A 87 12.80 7.85 -6.79
CA GLY A 87 12.93 9.32 -6.76
C GLY A 87 12.69 10.04 -8.08
N GLU A 88 12.39 9.32 -9.17
CA GLU A 88 12.13 9.91 -10.49
C GLU A 88 10.75 10.57 -10.56
N TYR A 89 10.66 11.77 -11.14
CA TYR A 89 9.38 12.43 -11.43
C TYR A 89 8.74 11.80 -12.67
N ILE A 90 7.58 11.17 -12.51
CA ILE A 90 6.89 10.43 -13.58
C ILE A 90 5.91 11.31 -14.32
N ALA A 91 5.11 12.07 -13.58
CA ALA A 91 4.06 12.91 -14.15
C ALA A 91 3.69 14.05 -13.21
N ALA A 92 3.15 15.12 -13.78
CA ALA A 92 2.57 16.22 -13.05
C ALA A 92 1.36 16.76 -13.82
N ASP A 93 0.39 17.31 -13.09
CA ASP A 93 -0.77 18.01 -13.62
C ASP A 93 -1.11 19.17 -12.69
N ASP A 94 -1.51 20.31 -13.24
CA ASP A 94 -1.87 21.53 -12.51
C ASP A 94 -3.32 21.97 -12.75
N ASP A 95 -3.87 21.78 -13.95
CA ASP A 95 -5.13 22.40 -14.35
C ASP A 95 -6.21 21.48 -14.98
N SER A 96 -6.00 20.16 -15.03
CA SER A 96 -6.96 19.20 -15.61
C SER A 96 -8.07 18.75 -14.65
N GLY A 97 -8.06 19.24 -13.41
CA GLY A 97 -8.99 18.83 -12.36
C GLY A 97 -10.28 19.64 -12.29
N ASP A 98 -11.36 18.92 -12.00
CA ASP A 98 -12.65 19.51 -11.67
C ASP A 98 -12.73 19.84 -10.18
N GLY A 99 -12.90 21.12 -9.83
CA GLY A 99 -13.14 21.57 -8.46
C GLY A 99 -12.98 23.08 -8.30
N PRO A 100 -13.55 23.68 -7.23
CA PRO A 100 -13.48 25.11 -7.03
C PRO A 100 -12.08 25.48 -6.55
N CYS A 101 -11.27 26.03 -7.45
CA CYS A 101 -10.12 26.84 -7.12
C CYS A 101 -10.45 28.31 -7.39
N ALA A 102 -9.91 29.25 -6.60
CA ALA A 102 -10.37 30.63 -6.74
C ALA A 102 -9.75 31.34 -7.95
N GLY A 103 -10.48 32.32 -8.47
CA GLY A 103 -10.08 33.06 -9.66
C GLY A 103 -10.21 32.20 -10.92
N SER A 104 -9.15 32.21 -11.73
CA SER A 104 -9.07 31.48 -13.01
C SER A 104 -8.40 30.11 -12.89
N PHE A 105 -7.92 29.74 -11.69
CA PHE A 105 -7.22 28.47 -11.46
C PHE A 105 -8.19 27.31 -11.42
N ARG A 106 -7.69 26.12 -11.78
CA ARG A 106 -8.44 24.85 -11.75
C ARG A 106 -7.82 23.94 -10.70
N GLY A 107 -8.56 22.90 -10.32
CA GLY A 107 -7.92 21.81 -9.58
C GLY A 107 -6.98 21.04 -10.51
N SER A 108 -6.17 20.16 -9.93
CA SER A 108 -5.29 19.28 -10.69
C SER A 108 -5.87 17.87 -10.76
N ARG A 109 -5.63 17.14 -11.85
CA ARG A 109 -6.04 15.74 -11.96
C ARG A 109 -5.08 14.90 -12.77
N LEU A 110 -4.54 13.86 -12.16
CA LEU A 110 -3.64 12.90 -12.79
C LEU A 110 -4.23 11.48 -12.72
N VAL A 111 -4.26 10.76 -13.84
CA VAL A 111 -4.60 9.33 -13.89
C VAL A 111 -3.36 8.57 -14.32
N PHE A 112 -2.98 7.56 -13.54
CA PHE A 112 -1.73 6.83 -13.75
C PHE A 112 -1.93 5.33 -13.58
N THR A 113 -1.34 4.54 -14.49
CA THR A 113 -1.25 3.09 -14.39
C THR A 113 0.21 2.72 -14.14
N ALA A 114 0.50 2.05 -13.03
CA ALA A 114 1.87 1.68 -12.67
C ALA A 114 2.41 0.57 -13.59
N SER A 115 3.59 0.76 -14.18
CA SER A 115 4.32 -0.33 -14.85
C SER A 115 4.91 -1.30 -13.83
N ASP A 116 5.35 -0.74 -12.70
CA ASP A 116 6.13 -1.41 -11.66
C ASP A 116 5.44 -1.21 -10.30
N GLY A 117 5.42 -2.27 -9.49
CA GLY A 117 4.83 -2.23 -8.15
C GLY A 117 5.76 -1.52 -7.16
N GLY A 118 5.23 -0.62 -6.33
CA GLY A 118 6.05 0.06 -5.33
C GLY A 118 5.36 1.22 -4.64
N THR A 119 6.07 1.83 -3.69
CA THR A 119 5.63 3.02 -2.94
C THR A 119 5.93 4.28 -3.73
N TYR A 120 4.94 4.77 -4.49
CA TYR A 120 5.01 6.06 -5.16
C TYR A 120 4.76 7.18 -4.15
N THR A 121 5.36 8.35 -4.39
CA THR A 121 5.04 9.56 -3.64
C THR A 121 4.13 10.45 -4.47
N VAL A 122 2.93 10.70 -3.97
CA VAL A 122 2.03 11.73 -4.47
C VAL A 122 2.37 13.03 -3.75
N ARG A 123 2.91 14.00 -4.48
CA ARG A 123 3.25 15.31 -3.95
C ARG A 123 2.20 16.33 -4.36
N VAL A 124 1.65 17.04 -3.39
CA VAL A 124 0.82 18.23 -3.61
C VAL A 124 1.66 19.47 -3.36
N THR A 125 1.68 20.40 -4.31
CA THR A 125 2.41 21.66 -4.19
C THR A 125 1.71 22.80 -4.95
N SER A 126 2.33 23.98 -5.03
CA SER A 126 1.84 25.09 -5.84
C SER A 126 2.57 25.16 -7.19
N PHE A 127 1.92 25.74 -8.20
CA PHE A 127 2.50 25.91 -9.54
C PHE A 127 3.85 26.63 -9.50
N TRP A 128 3.91 27.75 -8.77
CA TRP A 128 5.15 28.52 -8.59
C TRP A 128 6.26 27.70 -7.96
N TYR A 129 5.97 26.92 -6.92
CA TYR A 129 7.00 26.04 -6.34
C TYR A 129 7.49 24.99 -7.35
N ALA A 130 6.56 24.35 -8.06
CA ALA A 130 6.88 23.32 -9.05
C ALA A 130 7.73 23.85 -10.23
N THR A 131 7.57 25.13 -10.60
CA THR A 131 8.35 25.79 -11.65
C THR A 131 9.61 26.50 -11.15
N GLY A 132 9.83 26.53 -9.82
CA GLY A 132 10.97 27.21 -9.20
C GLY A 132 10.83 28.73 -9.12
N GLU A 133 9.62 29.25 -9.26
CA GLU A 133 9.29 30.66 -9.08
C GLU A 133 8.87 30.96 -7.63
N GLU A 134 9.21 32.15 -7.14
CA GLU A 134 8.83 32.58 -5.79
C GLU A 134 7.48 33.32 -5.82
N ASN A 135 6.46 32.77 -5.14
CA ASN A 135 5.20 33.47 -4.90
C ASN A 135 4.60 33.10 -3.53
N PRO A 136 4.94 33.83 -2.46
CA PRO A 136 4.46 33.53 -1.11
C PRO A 136 2.94 33.60 -0.94
N ALA A 137 2.22 34.23 -1.88
CA ALA A 137 0.76 34.32 -1.85
C ALA A 137 0.07 33.10 -2.48
N ALA A 138 0.77 32.22 -3.20
CA ALA A 138 0.19 31.08 -3.91
C ALA A 138 0.09 29.80 -3.06
N TYR A 139 -0.14 29.95 -1.76
CA TYR A 139 -0.20 28.86 -0.80
C TYR A 139 -1.52 28.93 -0.02
N GLY A 140 -1.97 27.78 0.49
CA GLY A 140 -3.25 27.72 1.18
C GLY A 140 -3.74 26.29 1.42
N PRO A 141 -4.99 26.15 1.87
CA PRO A 141 -5.60 24.84 2.11
C PRO A 141 -5.78 24.07 0.79
N TYR A 142 -5.77 22.75 0.87
CA TYR A 142 -6.12 21.86 -0.23
C TYR A 142 -6.79 20.59 0.30
N THR A 143 -7.43 19.88 -0.62
CA THR A 143 -7.93 18.53 -0.46
C THR A 143 -7.36 17.66 -1.56
N LEU A 144 -6.63 16.60 -1.20
CA LEU A 144 -6.19 15.55 -2.11
C LEU A 144 -7.18 14.40 -2.04
N THR A 145 -7.71 13.98 -3.19
CA THR A 145 -8.45 12.73 -3.34
C THR A 145 -7.59 11.73 -4.09
N VAL A 146 -7.40 10.55 -3.52
CA VAL A 146 -6.75 9.40 -4.16
C VAL A 146 -7.84 8.37 -4.40
N ASN A 147 -7.97 7.88 -5.62
CA ASN A 147 -9.02 6.95 -6.03
C ASN A 147 -8.42 5.82 -6.87
N GLY A 148 -8.87 4.58 -6.67
CA GLY A 148 -8.44 3.41 -7.46
C GLY A 148 -7.86 2.28 -6.62
N ASP A 149 -7.06 1.44 -7.26
CA ASP A 149 -6.46 0.24 -6.65
C ASP A 149 -5.06 0.58 -6.12
N TYR A 150 -5.00 1.00 -4.87
CA TYR A 150 -3.76 1.35 -4.16
C TYR A 150 -3.91 0.98 -2.69
N HIS A 151 -2.77 0.92 -2.00
CA HIS A 151 -2.72 0.76 -0.56
C HIS A 151 -2.22 2.07 0.04
N THR A 152 -3.01 2.65 0.94
CA THR A 152 -2.50 3.65 1.86
C THR A 152 -1.79 2.92 2.99
N PHE A 153 -0.70 3.49 3.48
CA PHE A 153 -0.14 3.06 4.75
C PHE A 153 -0.65 4.00 5.85
N PRO A 154 -1.81 3.71 6.49
CA PRO A 154 -2.22 4.40 7.71
C PRO A 154 -1.27 4.00 8.85
N GLY A 155 -0.12 4.64 8.87
CA GLY A 155 0.96 4.40 9.83
C GLY A 155 1.65 3.04 9.67
N CYS A 156 2.81 2.92 10.33
CA CYS A 156 3.60 1.69 10.44
C CYS A 156 2.81 0.47 10.98
N ASP A 157 1.65 0.69 11.57
CA ASP A 157 0.84 -0.32 12.26
C ASP A 157 -0.14 -1.05 11.33
N GLN A 158 -0.35 -0.58 10.09
CA GLN A 158 -1.26 -1.18 9.13
C GLN A 158 -0.58 -1.70 7.86
N LEU A 159 0.73 -1.92 7.88
CA LEU A 159 1.40 -2.67 6.81
C LEU A 159 0.72 -4.04 6.67
N PRO A 160 0.18 -4.42 5.49
CA PRO A 160 -0.36 -5.75 5.28
C PRO A 160 0.79 -6.75 5.38
N MET A 161 0.84 -7.48 6.48
CA MET A 161 1.88 -8.47 6.74
C MET A 161 1.33 -9.85 6.40
N PRO A 162 1.94 -10.59 5.47
CA PRO A 162 1.66 -12.01 5.30
C PRO A 162 1.74 -12.73 6.65
N ALA A 163 0.89 -13.72 6.87
CA ALA A 163 0.92 -14.52 8.09
C ALA A 163 2.26 -15.25 8.31
N SER A 164 3.03 -15.41 7.23
CA SER A 164 4.39 -15.94 7.22
C SER A 164 5.45 -14.97 7.73
N THR A 165 5.12 -13.71 8.02
CA THR A 165 6.09 -12.69 8.43
C THR A 165 6.81 -13.07 9.72
N VAL A 166 8.14 -13.06 9.68
CA VAL A 166 9.02 -13.42 10.81
C VAL A 166 10.03 -12.32 11.10
N GLY A 167 10.43 -12.14 12.36
CA GLY A 167 11.52 -11.24 12.72
C GLY A 167 12.86 -11.73 12.19
N GLY A 168 13.51 -10.90 11.38
CA GLY A 168 14.87 -11.09 10.90
C GLY A 168 15.84 -10.09 11.52
N ARG A 169 17.13 -10.33 11.30
CA ARG A 169 18.21 -9.44 11.71
C ARG A 169 19.24 -9.32 10.61
N MET A 170 19.64 -8.09 10.29
CA MET A 170 20.69 -7.84 9.30
C MET A 170 22.02 -8.45 9.75
N LEU A 171 22.67 -9.18 8.86
CA LEU A 171 23.96 -9.85 9.11
C LEU A 171 25.15 -8.95 8.75
N SER A 172 24.95 -7.98 7.86
CA SER A 172 25.95 -7.02 7.41
C SER A 172 25.29 -5.68 7.07
N ASP A 173 26.08 -4.62 7.00
CA ASP A 173 25.65 -3.34 6.46
C ASP A 173 25.27 -3.51 4.98
N MET A 174 24.10 -3.03 4.58
CA MET A 174 23.60 -3.21 3.21
C MET A 174 22.68 -2.05 2.80
N ALA A 175 22.87 -1.57 1.57
CA ALA A 175 21.92 -0.66 0.95
C ALA A 175 20.65 -1.42 0.54
N VAL A 176 19.50 -0.89 0.90
CA VAL A 176 18.20 -1.49 0.58
C VAL A 176 17.76 -1.11 -0.82
N SER A 177 16.96 -2.00 -1.41
CA SER A 177 16.41 -1.83 -2.73
C SER A 177 14.89 -1.62 -2.64
N TRP A 178 14.31 -0.76 -3.47
CA TRP A 178 12.83 -0.60 -3.53
C TRP A 178 12.18 -1.71 -4.39
N MET A 179 12.98 -2.37 -5.24
CA MET A 179 12.67 -3.60 -5.97
C MET A 179 13.89 -4.53 -5.93
N PRO A 180 13.77 -5.85 -6.17
CA PRO A 180 14.93 -6.73 -6.25
C PRO A 180 16.05 -6.19 -7.16
N GLY A 181 17.19 -5.85 -6.55
CA GLY A 181 18.37 -5.33 -7.25
C GLY A 181 18.35 -3.84 -7.62
N GLN A 182 17.28 -3.10 -7.34
CA GLN A 182 17.16 -1.67 -7.64
C GLN A 182 17.23 -0.84 -6.35
N LEU A 183 18.40 -0.25 -6.09
CA LEU A 183 18.64 0.53 -4.87
C LEU A 183 17.69 1.72 -4.74
N VAL A 184 17.29 2.02 -3.50
CA VAL A 184 16.64 3.31 -3.17
C VAL A 184 17.61 4.46 -3.47
N ASP A 185 17.09 5.57 -3.97
CA ASP A 185 17.84 6.82 -4.18
C ASP A 185 17.18 7.98 -3.40
N PRO A 186 17.86 8.62 -2.43
CA PRO A 186 19.23 8.33 -1.98
C PRO A 186 19.36 6.97 -1.29
N PRO A 187 20.55 6.32 -1.34
CA PRO A 187 20.76 5.01 -0.74
C PRO A 187 20.44 5.00 0.76
N VAL A 188 19.49 4.15 1.15
CA VAL A 188 19.19 3.84 2.55
C VAL A 188 20.00 2.61 2.95
N VAL A 189 20.89 2.76 3.94
CA VAL A 189 21.74 1.66 4.43
C VAL A 189 21.20 1.16 5.77
N LEU A 190 20.87 -0.13 5.84
CA LEU A 190 20.62 -0.80 7.11
C LEU A 190 21.91 -1.37 7.67
N THR A 191 22.25 -1.01 8.89
CA THR A 191 23.44 -1.52 9.58
C THR A 191 23.25 -2.95 10.08
N ALA A 192 24.35 -3.68 10.18
CA ALA A 192 24.41 -5.00 10.78
C ALA A 192 23.79 -5.00 12.18
N GLY A 193 22.93 -5.98 12.44
CA GLY A 193 22.19 -6.08 13.69
C GLY A 193 20.86 -5.32 13.71
N THR A 194 20.53 -4.53 12.70
CA THR A 194 19.18 -3.94 12.58
C THR A 194 18.12 -5.04 12.53
N ALA A 195 17.11 -4.93 13.38
CA ALA A 195 15.95 -5.83 13.38
C ALA A 195 14.96 -5.40 12.29
N VAL A 196 14.47 -6.36 11.52
CA VAL A 196 13.52 -6.15 10.42
C VAL A 196 12.41 -7.18 10.50
N LYS A 197 11.26 -6.91 9.90
CA LYS A 197 10.25 -7.95 9.62
C LYS A 197 10.53 -8.49 8.22
N VAL A 198 10.70 -9.80 8.07
CA VAL A 198 10.94 -10.47 6.80
C VAL A 198 9.64 -11.12 6.37
N LEU A 199 9.19 -10.81 5.15
CA LEU A 199 7.90 -11.25 4.63
C LEU A 199 8.04 -12.52 3.79
N GLY A 200 9.03 -12.56 2.91
CA GLY A 200 9.28 -13.69 2.01
C GLY A 200 10.30 -13.35 0.94
N LEU A 201 10.45 -14.24 -0.02
CA LEU A 201 11.43 -14.19 -1.10
C LEU A 201 10.84 -13.58 -2.36
N ASP A 202 11.66 -12.94 -3.19
CA ASP A 202 11.25 -12.59 -4.55
C ASP A 202 11.10 -13.87 -5.41
N GLU A 203 10.53 -13.73 -6.62
CA GLU A 203 10.33 -14.85 -7.54
C GLU A 203 11.63 -15.58 -7.90
N THR A 204 12.76 -14.88 -7.91
CA THR A 204 14.07 -15.45 -8.22
C THR A 204 14.76 -16.08 -7.00
N ARG A 205 14.22 -15.87 -5.79
CA ARG A 205 14.78 -16.30 -4.50
C ARG A 205 16.18 -15.73 -4.24
N THR A 206 16.46 -14.54 -4.74
CA THR A 206 17.73 -13.84 -4.51
C THR A 206 17.60 -12.68 -3.54
N TYR A 207 16.38 -12.19 -3.31
CA TYR A 207 16.07 -11.14 -2.35
C TYR A 207 14.97 -11.57 -1.38
N TYR A 208 15.05 -11.08 -0.14
CA TYR A 208 13.92 -11.02 0.78
C TYR A 208 13.23 -9.67 0.67
N GLN A 209 11.90 -9.69 0.67
CA GLN A 209 11.14 -8.50 1.03
C GLN A 209 11.14 -8.34 2.55
N ILE A 210 11.40 -7.13 3.00
CA ILE A 210 11.40 -6.73 4.39
C ILE A 210 10.46 -5.55 4.58
N ALA A 211 9.84 -5.49 5.74
CA ALA A 211 9.17 -4.30 6.22
C ALA A 211 10.08 -3.57 7.21
N PHE A 212 10.40 -2.33 6.90
CA PHE A 212 11.23 -1.46 7.73
C PHE A 212 10.76 -0.01 7.61
N ALA A 213 10.66 0.70 8.74
CA ALA A 213 10.27 2.12 8.81
C ALA A 213 9.01 2.48 7.98
N CYS A 214 7.99 1.61 8.04
CA CYS A 214 6.72 1.75 7.32
C CYS A 214 6.81 1.54 5.79
N ASP A 215 7.86 0.93 5.26
CA ASP A 215 8.00 0.65 3.83
C ASP A 215 8.36 -0.82 3.57
N PHE A 216 8.07 -1.28 2.35
CA PHE A 216 8.50 -2.58 1.85
C PHE A 216 9.73 -2.43 0.99
N LEU A 217 10.83 -2.99 1.48
CA LEU A 217 12.14 -2.90 0.86
C LEU A 217 12.66 -4.31 0.57
N TRP A 218 13.69 -4.39 -0.26
CA TRP A 218 14.32 -5.63 -0.68
C TRP A 218 15.79 -5.66 -0.29
N VAL A 219 16.22 -6.81 0.24
CA VAL A 219 17.62 -7.06 0.62
C VAL A 219 18.05 -8.44 0.12
N PRO A 220 19.31 -8.66 -0.26
CA PRO A 220 19.77 -9.98 -0.69
C PRO A 220 19.56 -11.07 0.37
N ILE A 221 19.31 -12.32 -0.04
CA ILE A 221 19.06 -13.42 0.92
C ILE A 221 20.19 -13.68 1.92
N GLY A 222 21.43 -13.33 1.56
CA GLY A 222 22.60 -13.49 2.42
C GLY A 222 22.80 -12.38 3.44
N SER A 223 22.02 -11.28 3.36
CA SER A 223 22.19 -10.13 4.26
C SER A 223 21.27 -10.15 5.48
N VAL A 224 20.34 -11.08 5.59
CA VAL A 224 19.42 -11.22 6.73
C VAL A 224 19.39 -12.66 7.23
N GLY A 225 19.38 -12.83 8.54
CA GLY A 225 19.23 -14.12 9.21
C GLY A 225 18.10 -14.11 10.23
N PRO A 226 17.73 -15.28 10.79
CA PRO A 226 16.76 -15.37 11.89
C PRO A 226 17.13 -14.47 13.06
N ASN A 227 16.15 -13.75 13.61
CA ASN A 227 16.37 -12.99 14.84
C ASN A 227 16.32 -13.92 16.07
N MET A 228 17.44 -14.03 16.76
CA MET A 228 17.63 -14.91 17.93
C MET A 228 17.14 -14.31 19.25
N ASP A 229 16.58 -13.09 19.23
CA ASP A 229 15.98 -12.47 20.41
C ASP A 229 14.84 -13.34 20.97
N PRO A 230 14.69 -13.46 22.31
CA PRO A 230 13.58 -14.18 22.94
C PRO A 230 12.18 -13.91 22.38
N VAL A 231 11.91 -12.71 21.87
CA VAL A 231 10.62 -12.36 21.25
C VAL A 231 10.35 -13.15 19.97
N TRP A 232 11.40 -13.41 19.19
CA TRP A 232 11.31 -14.06 17.87
C TRP A 232 11.76 -15.52 17.89
N ASN A 233 12.43 -15.95 18.97
CA ASN A 233 12.82 -17.31 19.25
C ASN A 233 13.56 -18.02 18.10
N GLY A 234 14.34 -17.26 17.31
CA GLY A 234 15.10 -17.81 16.20
C GLY A 234 14.23 -18.48 15.12
N ALA A 235 12.98 -18.04 14.96
CA ALA A 235 12.08 -18.60 13.96
C ALA A 235 12.73 -18.59 12.55
N PRO A 236 12.60 -19.68 11.77
CA PRO A 236 13.14 -19.73 10.41
C PRO A 236 12.58 -18.60 9.55
N LEU A 237 13.42 -18.04 8.69
CA LEU A 237 12.97 -17.01 7.75
C LEU A 237 11.94 -17.59 6.76
N PRO A 238 10.98 -16.77 6.30
CA PRO A 238 9.90 -17.25 5.44
C PRO A 238 10.44 -17.64 4.06
N THR A 239 9.82 -18.65 3.45
CA THR A 239 10.17 -19.11 2.08
C THR A 239 9.06 -18.87 1.07
N GLU A 240 7.99 -18.21 1.50
CA GLU A 240 6.88 -17.78 0.65
C GLU A 240 7.40 -16.80 -0.40
N ILE A 241 6.87 -16.91 -1.62
CA ILE A 241 7.23 -16.00 -2.70
C ILE A 241 6.34 -14.77 -2.59
N ILE A 242 6.97 -13.63 -2.38
CA ILE A 242 6.37 -12.31 -2.52
C ILE A 242 6.64 -11.83 -3.94
N PRO A 243 5.60 -11.60 -4.74
CA PRO A 243 5.77 -11.12 -6.10
C PRO A 243 6.47 -9.76 -6.10
N SER A 244 7.56 -9.65 -6.85
CA SER A 244 8.47 -8.49 -6.81
C SER A 244 8.02 -7.30 -7.67
N GLY A 245 6.97 -7.50 -8.45
CA GLY A 245 6.43 -6.56 -9.42
C GLY A 245 5.58 -7.36 -10.40
N LYS A 246 4.28 -7.44 -10.11
CA LYS A 246 3.39 -8.57 -10.42
C LYS A 246 3.61 -9.73 -9.48
#